data_AF-A0A9N9AF48-F1
#
_entry.id   AF-A0A9N9AF48-F1
#
_cell.length_a   1.000
_cell.length_b   1.000
_cell.length_c   1.000
_cell.angle_alpha   90.00
_cell.angle_beta   90.00
_cell.angle_gamma   90.00
#
_symmetry.space_group_name_H-M   'P 1'
#
loop_
_entity.id
_entity.type
_entity.pdbx_description
1 polymer ?
#
loop_
_entity_poly.entity_id
_entity_poly.type
_entity_poly.pdbx_seq_one_letter_code
_entity_poly.pdbx_strand_id
1 'polypeptide(L)'
;TLEGTLEDWIKLQEKVIHLRKLNLELDFWLDRLEPVIWNLVATYRGEIDHDFWGRIVRIDRVFGSGGGTYITGWLMNFFPYNRVGSPLTTDHKISIKTIPDGIVGVPFLLDELKLIFMAGFIGESVVSPVIGWSIIDNPNDSKFYLF
;
A
#
# COMPACT_ATOMS: atom_id res chain seq x y z
N THR A 1 -8.96 -15.10 -11.91
CA THR A 1 -8.19 -14.25 -12.85
C THR A 1 -7.94 -12.92 -12.14
N LEU A 2 -6.95 -12.11 -12.53
CA LEU A 2 -6.95 -10.70 -12.14
C LEU A 2 -8.25 -10.11 -12.72
N GLU A 3 -9.20 -9.75 -11.87
CA GLU A 3 -10.62 -9.61 -12.25
C GLU A 3 -10.94 -8.38 -13.13
N GLY A 4 -9.94 -7.59 -13.53
CA GLY A 4 -10.08 -6.40 -14.36
C GLY A 4 -9.92 -6.63 -15.87
N THR A 5 -10.41 -5.68 -16.67
CA THR A 5 -10.23 -5.62 -18.14
C THR A 5 -8.90 -4.96 -18.51
N LEU A 6 -8.43 -5.13 -19.76
CA LEU A 6 -7.24 -4.41 -20.26
C LEU A 6 -7.42 -2.89 -20.11
N GLU A 7 -8.62 -2.42 -20.39
CA GLU A 7 -9.01 -1.02 -20.28
C GLU A 7 -8.85 -0.49 -18.85
N ASP A 8 -9.16 -1.31 -17.83
CA ASP A 8 -8.96 -0.92 -16.42
C ASP A 8 -7.48 -0.76 -16.09
N TRP A 9 -6.63 -1.64 -16.61
CA TRP A 9 -5.18 -1.58 -16.41
C TRP A 9 -4.55 -0.38 -17.14
N ILE A 10 -5.03 -0.06 -18.34
CA ILE A 10 -4.60 1.15 -19.07
C ILE A 10 -5.02 2.41 -18.30
N LYS A 11 -6.26 2.47 -17.82
CA LYS A 11 -6.73 3.60 -16.98
C LYS A 11 -5.90 3.75 -15.71
N LEU A 12 -5.47 2.64 -15.09
CA LEU A 12 -4.59 2.68 -13.93
C LEU A 12 -3.23 3.32 -14.29
N GLN A 13 -2.65 2.92 -15.42
CA GLN A 13 -1.41 3.51 -15.93
C GLN A 13 -1.55 5.01 -16.21
N GLU A 14 -2.65 5.44 -16.84
CA GLU A 14 -2.96 6.85 -17.08
C GLU A 14 -3.08 7.66 -15.78
N LYS A 15 -3.71 7.09 -14.75
CA LYS A 15 -3.82 7.73 -13.42
C LYS A 15 -2.45 7.95 -12.78
N VAL A 16 -1.53 6.99 -12.90
CA VAL A 16 -0.16 7.14 -12.37
C VAL A 16 0.60 8.25 -13.11
N ILE A 17 0.49 8.29 -14.44
CA ILE A 17 1.07 9.37 -15.26
C ILE A 17 0.47 10.74 -14.86
N HIS A 18 -0.85 10.80 -14.65
CA HIS A 18 -1.52 12.03 -14.23
C HIS A 18 -1.06 12.47 -12.83
N LEU A 19 -0.92 11.53 -11.90
CA LEU A 19 -0.44 11.79 -10.54
C LEU A 19 0.95 12.43 -10.55
N ARG A 20 1.87 11.98 -11.42
CA ARG A 20 3.19 12.64 -11.58
C ARG A 20 3.06 14.10 -11.99
N LYS A 21 2.10 14.42 -12.87
CA LYS A 21 1.87 15.80 -13.37
C LYS A 21 1.32 16.74 -12.30
N LEU A 22 0.77 16.22 -11.19
CA LEU A 22 0.28 17.04 -10.09
C LEU A 22 1.40 17.68 -9.26
N ASN A 23 2.68 17.35 -9.54
CA ASN A 23 3.86 17.94 -8.91
C ASN A 23 3.83 17.91 -7.36
N LEU A 24 3.35 16.80 -6.81
CA LEU A 24 3.22 16.55 -5.37
C LEU A 24 4.53 16.07 -4.72
N GLU A 25 5.67 16.23 -5.39
CA GLU A 25 6.99 15.75 -4.94
C GLU A 25 7.03 14.22 -4.66
N LEU A 26 6.29 13.45 -5.45
CA LEU A 26 6.13 11.99 -5.30
C LEU A 26 7.10 11.17 -6.17
N ASP A 27 8.06 11.80 -6.84
CA ASP A 27 8.94 11.12 -7.81
C ASP A 27 9.74 9.97 -7.17
N PHE A 28 10.19 10.13 -5.91
CA PHE A 28 10.88 9.08 -5.14
C PHE A 28 10.08 7.76 -5.05
N TRP A 29 8.74 7.85 -5.16
CA TRP A 29 7.84 6.72 -5.13
C TRP A 29 7.39 6.31 -6.53
N LEU A 30 6.99 7.28 -7.35
CA LEU A 30 6.47 7.04 -8.70
C LEU A 30 7.51 6.33 -9.59
N ASP A 31 8.80 6.64 -9.42
CA ASP A 31 9.89 5.97 -10.14
C ASP A 31 9.96 4.46 -9.87
N ARG A 32 9.46 4.02 -8.72
CA ARG A 32 9.40 2.60 -8.32
C ARG A 32 8.07 1.95 -8.68
N LEU A 33 6.98 2.72 -8.64
CA LEU A 33 5.62 2.23 -8.94
C LEU A 33 5.40 2.02 -10.44
N GLU A 34 5.84 2.96 -11.28
CA GLU A 34 5.56 2.92 -12.71
C GLU A 34 6.04 1.63 -13.41
N PRO A 35 7.25 1.12 -13.16
CA PRO A 35 7.70 -0.14 -13.76
C PRO A 35 6.82 -1.34 -13.36
N VAL A 36 6.23 -1.31 -12.16
CA VAL A 36 5.30 -2.36 -11.70
C VAL A 36 4.01 -2.30 -12.51
N ILE A 37 3.41 -1.11 -12.62
CA ILE A 37 2.17 -0.92 -13.39
C ILE A 37 2.38 -1.28 -14.87
N TRP A 38 3.52 -0.90 -15.43
CA TRP A 38 3.90 -1.28 -16.80
C TRP A 38 3.91 -2.80 -16.99
N ASN A 39 4.58 -3.54 -16.10
CA ASN A 39 4.66 -4.99 -16.19
C ASN A 39 3.29 -5.67 -16.02
N LEU A 40 2.39 -5.13 -15.18
CA LEU A 40 1.02 -5.62 -15.06
C LEU A 40 0.25 -5.46 -16.38
N VAL A 41 0.35 -4.30 -17.03
CA VAL A 41 -0.27 -4.03 -18.34
C VAL A 41 0.33 -4.94 -19.43
N ALA A 42 1.66 -5.06 -19.47
CA ALA A 42 2.39 -5.91 -20.44
C ALA A 42 1.96 -7.38 -20.31
N THR A 43 1.83 -7.88 -19.08
CA THR A 43 1.36 -9.24 -18.82
C THR A 43 -0.05 -9.47 -19.37
N TYR A 44 -0.94 -8.48 -19.24
CA TYR A 44 -2.29 -8.56 -19.80
C TYR A 44 -2.28 -8.66 -21.34
N ARG A 45 -1.27 -8.05 -21.99
CA ARG A 45 -1.05 -8.14 -23.45
C ARG A 45 -0.35 -9.42 -23.90
N GLY A 46 -0.01 -10.32 -22.97
CA GLY A 46 0.72 -11.56 -23.25
C GLY A 46 2.24 -11.41 -23.25
N GLU A 47 2.77 -10.23 -22.89
CA GLU A 47 4.20 -9.96 -22.74
C GLU A 47 4.63 -10.24 -21.30
N ILE A 48 5.02 -11.48 -21.02
CA ILE A 48 5.31 -11.94 -19.66
C ILE A 48 6.81 -11.81 -19.35
N ASP A 49 7.15 -10.95 -18.39
CA ASP A 49 8.48 -10.90 -17.77
C ASP A 49 8.55 -11.85 -16.56
N HIS A 50 9.16 -13.03 -16.75
CA HIS A 50 9.28 -14.04 -15.70
C HIS A 50 10.14 -13.59 -14.52
N ASP A 51 11.14 -12.73 -14.74
CA ASP A 51 12.01 -12.22 -13.68
C ASP A 51 11.24 -11.23 -12.80
N PHE A 52 10.42 -10.38 -13.41
CA PHE A 52 9.48 -9.52 -12.70
C PHE A 52 8.53 -10.36 -11.83
N TRP A 53 7.83 -11.33 -12.41
CA TRP A 53 6.88 -12.18 -11.67
C TRP A 53 7.58 -13.06 -10.60
N GLY A 54 8.84 -13.43 -10.80
CA GLY A 54 9.65 -14.15 -9.81
C GLY A 54 10.05 -13.31 -8.59
N ARG A 55 9.85 -11.99 -8.63
CA ARG A 55 10.30 -11.04 -7.59
C ARG A 55 9.15 -10.30 -6.89
N ILE A 56 7.94 -10.86 -6.88
CA ILE A 56 6.76 -10.26 -6.21
C ILE A 56 7.08 -9.93 -4.76
N VAL A 57 7.43 -10.96 -3.98
CA VAL A 57 7.69 -10.85 -2.54
C VAL A 57 8.64 -11.95 -2.08
N ARG A 58 9.57 -11.61 -1.19
CA ARG A 58 10.42 -12.56 -0.45
C ARG A 58 10.47 -12.15 1.01
N ILE A 59 10.34 -13.12 1.90
CA ILE A 59 10.31 -12.91 3.35
C ILE A 59 11.56 -13.54 3.95
N ASP A 60 12.40 -12.72 4.58
CA ASP A 60 13.65 -13.13 5.20
C ASP A 60 13.54 -13.00 6.73
N ARG A 61 13.96 -14.03 7.48
CA ARG A 61 13.98 -14.01 8.96
C ARG A 61 15.41 -14.05 9.46
N VAL A 62 15.76 -13.10 10.33
CA VAL A 62 17.05 -13.02 11.01
C VAL A 62 16.83 -13.33 12.49
N PHE A 63 17.61 -14.25 13.04
CA PHE A 63 17.54 -14.67 14.44
C PHE A 63 18.66 -14.03 15.28
N GLY A 64 18.48 -14.01 16.61
CA GLY A 64 19.43 -13.42 17.57
C GLY A 64 18.99 -12.04 18.09
N SER A 65 19.86 -11.42 18.89
CA SER A 65 19.62 -10.04 19.39
C SER A 65 19.62 -9.07 18.21
N GLY A 66 18.55 -8.29 18.06
CA GLY A 66 18.33 -7.44 16.88
C GLY A 66 17.74 -8.17 15.66
N GLY A 67 17.38 -9.46 15.80
CA GLY A 67 16.69 -10.22 14.76
C GLY A 67 15.31 -9.67 14.39
N GLY A 68 14.86 -9.97 13.18
CA GLY A 68 13.63 -9.42 12.62
C GLY A 68 13.11 -10.21 11.42
N THR A 69 11.86 -9.94 11.05
CA THR A 69 11.27 -10.43 9.80
C THR A 69 11.23 -9.27 8.81
N TYR A 70 11.79 -9.50 7.63
CA TYR A 70 11.93 -8.50 6.60
C TYR A 70 11.29 -8.96 5.30
N ILE A 71 10.76 -8.00 4.55
CA ILE A 71 10.06 -8.23 3.30
C ILE A 71 10.80 -7.48 2.19
N THR A 72 11.00 -8.19 1.08
CA THR A 72 11.60 -7.66 -0.14
C THR A 72 10.75 -8.00 -1.36
N GLY A 73 10.98 -7.31 -2.49
CA GLY A 73 10.23 -7.53 -3.73
C GLY A 73 9.44 -6.30 -4.18
N TRP A 74 8.94 -6.32 -5.41
CA TRP A 74 8.28 -5.16 -6.02
C TRP A 74 6.88 -4.88 -5.45
N LEU A 75 6.27 -5.82 -4.72
CA LEU A 75 5.02 -5.58 -3.99
C LEU A 75 5.13 -4.38 -3.05
N MET A 76 6.33 -4.13 -2.50
CA MET A 76 6.56 -2.99 -1.61
C MET A 76 6.49 -1.64 -2.32
N ASN A 77 6.54 -1.60 -3.66
CA ASN A 77 6.47 -0.36 -4.43
C ASN A 77 5.06 0.25 -4.46
N PHE A 78 4.02 -0.47 -4.03
CA PHE A 78 2.69 0.12 -3.81
C PHE A 78 2.63 1.05 -2.59
N PHE A 79 3.64 1.02 -1.72
CA PHE A 79 3.69 1.82 -0.50
C PHE A 79 4.69 2.99 -0.65
N PRO A 80 4.23 4.24 -0.67
CA PRO A 80 5.14 5.40 -0.66
C PRO A 80 5.82 5.60 0.69
N TYR A 81 5.10 5.36 1.79
CA TYR A 81 5.52 5.67 3.15
C TYR A 81 5.44 4.45 4.07
N ASN A 82 6.25 4.46 5.12
CA ASN A 82 6.15 3.50 6.21
C ASN A 82 5.07 3.91 7.24
N ARG A 83 4.87 3.09 8.28
CA ARG A 83 3.90 3.33 9.36
C ARG A 83 4.09 4.66 10.12
N VAL A 84 5.28 5.25 10.10
CA VAL A 84 5.57 6.54 10.76
C VAL A 84 5.58 7.72 9.77
N GLY A 85 5.12 7.51 8.53
CA GLY A 85 5.04 8.54 7.50
C GLY A 85 6.37 8.90 6.83
N SER A 86 7.44 8.15 7.11
CA SER A 86 8.72 8.38 6.43
C SER A 86 8.70 7.75 5.03
N PRO A 87 9.24 8.45 4.00
CA PRO A 87 9.37 7.90 2.66
C PRO A 87 10.13 6.57 2.65
N LEU A 88 9.61 5.58 1.92
CA LEU A 88 10.31 4.33 1.67
C LEU A 88 11.34 4.56 0.54
N THR A 89 12.42 5.28 0.82
CA THR A 89 13.35 5.73 -0.23
C THR A 89 14.35 4.68 -0.68
N THR A 90 14.85 3.83 0.22
CA THR A 90 15.81 2.78 -0.14
C THR A 90 16.06 1.84 1.02
N ASP A 91 15.49 0.65 0.88
CA ASP A 91 16.16 -0.63 0.92
C ASP A 91 15.03 -1.58 0.60
N HIS A 92 15.23 -2.46 -0.38
CA HIS A 92 14.22 -3.46 -0.72
C HIS A 92 13.95 -4.40 0.46
N LYS A 93 14.44 -4.14 1.68
CA LYS A 93 14.29 -4.93 2.88
C LYS A 93 13.59 -4.10 3.96
N ILE A 94 12.27 -4.16 3.95
CA ILE A 94 11.42 -3.44 4.90
C ILE A 94 11.09 -4.37 6.07
N SER A 95 11.21 -3.88 7.31
CA SER A 95 10.73 -4.64 8.47
C SER A 95 9.21 -4.80 8.36
N ILE A 96 8.68 -6.01 8.57
CA ILE A 96 7.22 -6.21 8.52
C ILE A 96 6.46 -5.31 9.50
N LYS A 97 7.13 -4.88 10.59
CA LYS A 97 6.56 -3.98 11.61
C LYS A 97 6.39 -2.53 11.13
N THR A 98 7.03 -2.16 10.02
CA THR A 98 6.98 -0.79 9.49
C THR A 98 6.03 -0.66 8.30
N ILE A 99 5.42 -1.76 7.84
CA ILE A 99 4.39 -1.72 6.81
C ILE A 99 3.18 -0.97 7.38
N PRO A 100 2.61 0.00 6.64
CA PRO A 100 1.44 0.73 7.10
C PRO A 100 0.22 -0.20 7.21
N ASP A 101 -0.61 0.03 8.21
CA ASP A 101 -1.76 -0.83 8.55
C ASP A 101 -2.94 -0.68 7.56
N GLY A 102 -2.76 0.09 6.46
CA GLY A 102 -3.80 0.34 5.45
C GLY A 102 -4.95 1.24 5.90
N ILE A 103 -4.81 1.87 7.06
CA ILE A 103 -5.81 2.71 7.71
C ILE A 103 -5.24 4.12 7.92
N VAL A 104 -6.06 5.13 7.64
CA VAL A 104 -5.75 6.55 7.82
C VAL A 104 -6.69 7.13 8.89
N GLY A 105 -6.12 7.85 9.85
CA GLY A 105 -6.86 8.58 10.87
C GLY A 105 -6.74 10.09 10.70
N VAL A 106 -7.87 10.80 10.68
CA VAL A 106 -7.93 12.27 10.61
C VAL A 106 -8.56 12.80 11.90
N PRO A 107 -7.82 13.56 12.73
CA PRO A 107 -8.39 14.16 13.93
C PRO A 107 -9.34 15.31 13.58
N PHE A 108 -10.47 15.40 14.27
CA PHE A 108 -11.42 16.50 14.16
C PHE A 108 -12.06 16.83 15.51
N LEU A 109 -12.63 18.03 15.60
CA LEU A 109 -13.36 18.50 16.78
C LEU A 109 -14.86 18.48 16.50
N LEU A 110 -15.64 17.93 17.43
CA LEU A 110 -17.11 17.97 17.39
C LEU A 110 -17.61 18.32 18.80
N ASP A 111 -18.23 19.49 18.94
CA ASP A 111 -18.79 19.97 20.22
C ASP A 111 -17.83 19.77 21.41
N GLU A 112 -16.59 20.26 21.26
CA GLU A 112 -15.47 20.16 22.23
C GLU A 112 -14.87 18.75 22.41
N LEU A 113 -15.44 17.70 21.80
CA LEU A 113 -14.85 16.36 21.77
C LEU A 113 -13.76 16.27 20.70
N LYS A 114 -12.61 15.71 21.07
CA LYS A 114 -11.53 15.34 20.15
C LYS A 114 -11.79 13.93 19.64
N LEU A 115 -12.11 13.82 18.35
CA LEU A 115 -12.42 12.56 17.69
C LEU A 115 -11.44 12.29 16.54
N ILE A 116 -11.37 11.05 16.11
CA ILE A 116 -10.56 10.62 14.96
C ILE A 116 -11.48 9.89 13.99
N PHE A 117 -11.54 10.38 12.74
CA PHE A 117 -12.17 9.68 11.64
C PHE A 117 -11.16 8.71 11.04
N MET A 118 -11.43 7.41 11.15
CA MET A 118 -10.61 6.34 10.61
C MET A 118 -11.22 5.83 9.32
N ALA A 119 -10.44 5.68 8.27
CA ALA A 119 -10.86 5.05 7.01
C ALA A 119 -9.75 4.19 6.44
N GLY A 120 -10.09 3.07 5.81
CA GLY A 120 -9.08 2.19 5.25
C GLY A 120 -9.65 0.92 4.64
N PHE A 121 -8.74 0.05 4.25
CA PHE A 121 -9.08 -1.29 3.80
C PHE A 121 -9.11 -2.24 5.00
N ILE A 122 -10.23 -2.93 5.15
CA ILE A 122 -10.46 -3.94 6.18
C ILE A 122 -10.57 -5.29 5.46
N GLY A 123 -9.81 -6.27 5.94
CA GLY A 123 -9.89 -7.65 5.48
C GLY A 123 -10.40 -8.54 6.61
N GLU A 124 -11.58 -9.13 6.45
CA GLU A 124 -12.10 -10.15 7.37
C GLU A 124 -12.58 -11.36 6.54
N SER A 125 -11.88 -12.49 6.68
CA SER A 125 -12.14 -13.81 6.03
C SER A 125 -12.27 -13.88 4.50
N VAL A 126 -12.43 -12.75 3.80
CA VAL A 126 -12.60 -12.66 2.35
C VAL A 126 -11.31 -12.12 1.74
N VAL A 127 -10.84 -12.74 0.66
CA VAL A 127 -9.65 -12.32 -0.11
C VAL A 127 -9.99 -11.12 -1.01
N SER A 128 -10.78 -10.18 -0.50
CA SER A 128 -11.15 -8.94 -1.17
C SER A 128 -11.13 -7.82 -0.13
N PRO A 129 -10.38 -6.73 -0.37
CA PRO A 129 -10.33 -5.61 0.56
C PRO A 129 -11.67 -4.88 0.57
N VAL A 130 -12.27 -4.72 1.75
CA VAL A 130 -13.49 -3.92 1.94
C VAL A 130 -13.09 -2.53 2.43
N ILE A 131 -13.63 -1.47 1.82
CA ILE A 131 -13.41 -0.11 2.29
C ILE A 131 -14.39 0.15 3.45
N GLY A 132 -13.86 0.49 4.62
CA GLY A 132 -14.64 0.81 5.80
C GLY A 132 -14.19 2.11 6.47
N TRP A 133 -15.05 2.65 7.33
CA TRP A 133 -14.74 3.83 8.15
C TRP A 133 -15.33 3.72 9.55
N SER A 134 -14.73 4.40 10.53
CA SER A 134 -15.22 4.50 11.91
C SER A 134 -14.83 5.84 12.55
N ILE A 135 -15.51 6.21 13.63
CA ILE A 135 -15.15 7.38 14.47
C ILE A 135 -14.77 6.85 15.85
N ILE A 136 -13.61 7.26 16.35
CA ILE A 136 -13.10 6.86 17.67
C ILE A 136 -12.67 8.09 18.48
N ASP A 137 -12.74 7.99 19.80
CA ASP A 137 -12.31 9.01 20.76
C ASP A 137 -10.88 8.76 21.29
N ASN A 138 -10.31 7.57 21.06
CA ASN A 138 -8.93 7.20 21.40
C ASN A 138 -8.31 6.28 20.34
N PRO A 139 -7.12 6.60 19.77
CA PRO A 139 -6.46 5.78 18.75
C PRO A 139 -6.08 4.36 19.21
N ASN A 140 -6.07 4.10 20.52
CA ASN A 140 -5.82 2.77 21.08
C ASN A 140 -7.08 1.90 21.25
N ASP A 141 -8.27 2.44 20.97
CA ASP A 141 -9.55 1.78 21.26
C ASP A 141 -10.26 1.27 19.99
N SER A 142 -9.47 0.88 18.97
CA SER A 142 -9.95 0.50 17.64
C SER A 142 -10.72 -0.83 17.63
N LYS A 143 -11.97 -0.81 18.10
CA LYS A 143 -13.00 -1.78 17.74
C LYS A 143 -13.70 -1.28 16.48
N PHE A 144 -13.52 -2.01 15.38
CA PHE A 144 -14.22 -1.73 14.13
C PHE A 144 -15.65 -2.22 14.25
N TYR A 145 -16.61 -1.32 14.09
CA TYR A 145 -18.01 -1.69 13.87
C TYR A 145 -18.24 -1.67 12.36
N LEU A 146 -18.43 -2.85 11.78
CA LEU A 146 -18.87 -2.99 10.39
C LEU A 146 -20.35 -2.63 10.34
N PHE A 147 -20.71 -1.71 9.45
CA PHE A 147 -22.10 -1.43 9.05
C PHE A 147 -22.36 -2.06 7.67
#